data_AF-A0A932YV14-F1
#
_entry.id   AF-A0A932YV14-F1
#
_cell.length_a   1.000
_cell.length_b   1.000
_cell.length_c   1.000
_cell.angle_alpha   90.00
_cell.angle_beta   90.00
_cell.angle_gamma   90.00
#
_symmetry.space_group_name_H-M   'P 1'
#
loop_
_entity.id
_entity.type
_entity.pdbx_description
1 polymer ?
#
loop_
_entity_poly.entity_id
_entity_poly.type
_entity_poly.pdbx_seq_one_letter_code
_entity_poly.pdbx_strand_id
1 'polypeptide(L)'
;MRAQITWFDVVSRGNNPQMKFGDVQVMRRDGSVLRGPVKGVRREGRENIIEVIWVAEKKTPQSEWVRQTPDPIVITFFEGQPFLDGNTIEATIPELGELKLFRKGEASYLDPSVVTGLQGNEVRQYRAWLYDIPLDSNWERIVNRVVHDLGAGGLASEYEQMQVQDEAAAFKGQTTSAAS
;
A
#
# COMPACT_ATOMS: atom_id res chain seq x y z
N MET A 1 -9.81 5.80 -20.32
CA MET A 1 -9.23 5.26 -21.56
C MET A 1 -7.98 4.51 -21.15
N ARG A 2 -7.85 3.23 -21.52
CA ARG A 2 -6.66 2.43 -21.19
C ARG A 2 -5.56 2.72 -22.20
N ALA A 3 -4.41 3.15 -21.73
CA ALA A 3 -3.24 3.39 -22.56
C ALA A 3 -2.22 2.27 -22.34
N GLN A 4 -1.78 1.62 -23.41
CA GLN A 4 -0.70 0.64 -23.32
C GLN A 4 0.61 1.35 -22.96
N ILE A 5 1.34 0.81 -21.99
CA ILE A 5 2.65 1.33 -21.56
C ILE A 5 3.67 0.19 -21.53
N THR A 6 4.94 0.50 -21.29
CA THR A 6 6.00 -0.50 -21.13
C THR A 6 6.39 -0.65 -19.66
N TRP A 7 7.02 -1.78 -19.30
CA TRP A 7 7.60 -1.94 -17.96
C TRP A 7 8.72 -0.94 -17.67
N PHE A 8 9.40 -0.41 -18.69
CA PHE A 8 10.33 0.69 -18.51
C PHE A 8 9.61 1.95 -18.03
N ASP A 9 8.44 2.26 -18.56
CA ASP A 9 7.60 3.37 -18.09
C ASP A 9 7.11 3.14 -16.66
N VAL A 10 6.72 1.90 -16.32
CA VAL A 10 6.32 1.54 -14.95
C VAL A 10 7.47 1.79 -13.97
N VAL A 11 8.68 1.27 -14.25
CA VAL A 11 9.87 1.47 -13.41
C VAL A 11 10.20 2.96 -13.29
N SER A 12 10.14 3.70 -14.40
CA SER A 12 10.41 5.15 -14.42
C SER A 12 9.43 5.93 -13.52
N ARG A 13 8.15 5.54 -13.51
CA ARG A 13 7.13 6.12 -12.60
C ARG A 13 7.40 5.75 -11.14
N GLY A 14 7.75 4.49 -10.86
CA GLY A 14 8.09 4.01 -9.52
C GLY A 14 9.29 4.74 -8.91
N ASN A 15 10.23 5.19 -9.74
CA ASN A 15 11.40 5.97 -9.32
C ASN A 15 11.15 7.49 -9.27
N ASN A 16 10.06 7.99 -9.85
CA ASN A 16 9.71 9.40 -9.82
C ASN A 16 8.97 9.73 -8.51
N PRO A 17 9.49 10.65 -7.65
CA PRO A 17 8.85 11.03 -6.39
C PRO A 17 7.37 11.43 -6.51
N GLN A 18 6.95 12.03 -7.62
CA GLN A 18 5.58 12.48 -7.83
C GLN A 18 4.65 11.38 -8.36
N MET A 19 5.19 10.26 -8.86
CA MET A 19 4.44 9.17 -9.49
C MET A 19 4.72 7.80 -8.85
N LYS A 20 5.33 7.78 -7.66
CA LYS A 20 5.63 6.56 -6.92
C LYS A 20 4.36 5.75 -6.68
N PHE A 21 4.52 4.44 -6.59
CA PHE A 21 3.45 3.54 -6.18
C PHE A 21 3.38 3.47 -4.66
N GLY A 22 2.17 3.46 -4.12
CA GLY A 22 1.91 3.30 -2.70
C GLY A 22 1.65 1.84 -2.33
N ASP A 23 0.87 1.14 -3.16
CA ASP A 23 0.33 -0.18 -2.84
C ASP A 23 0.19 -1.03 -4.12
N VAL A 24 0.25 -2.35 -3.97
CA VAL A 24 0.03 -3.33 -5.04
C VAL A 24 -1.14 -4.24 -4.66
N GLN A 25 -1.95 -4.61 -5.65
CA GLN A 25 -2.91 -5.71 -5.54
C GLN A 25 -2.59 -6.77 -6.58
N VAL A 26 -2.68 -8.04 -6.17
CA VAL A 26 -2.61 -9.19 -7.07
C VAL A 26 -3.84 -10.06 -6.84
N MET A 27 -4.70 -10.18 -7.85
CA MET A 27 -5.78 -11.14 -7.86
C MET A 27 -5.27 -12.41 -8.53
N ARG A 28 -5.02 -13.44 -7.72
CA ARG A 28 -4.52 -14.72 -8.20
C ARG A 28 -5.63 -15.53 -8.85
N ARG A 29 -5.24 -16.46 -9.72
CA ARG A 29 -6.17 -17.33 -10.47
C ARG A 29 -6.97 -18.28 -9.57
N ASP A 30 -6.46 -18.60 -8.39
CA ASP A 30 -7.16 -19.40 -7.37
C ASP A 30 -8.23 -18.59 -6.61
N GLY A 31 -8.43 -17.32 -6.97
CA GLY A 31 -9.41 -16.42 -6.35
C GLY A 31 -8.89 -15.71 -5.10
N SER A 32 -7.65 -16.00 -4.66
CA SER A 32 -7.04 -15.25 -3.58
C SER A 32 -6.60 -13.86 -4.03
N VAL A 33 -6.56 -12.92 -3.09
CA VAL A 33 -6.12 -11.55 -3.36
C VAL A 33 -4.98 -11.21 -2.41
N LEU A 34 -3.87 -10.76 -2.96
CA LEU A 34 -2.77 -10.17 -2.20
C LEU A 34 -2.83 -8.65 -2.29
N ARG A 35 -2.48 -7.98 -1.19
CA ARG A 35 -2.30 -6.53 -1.10
C ARG A 35 -1.05 -6.21 -0.28
N GLY A 36 -0.39 -5.11 -0.58
CA GLY A 36 0.68 -4.64 0.29
C GLY A 36 1.44 -3.42 -0.24
N PRO A 37 2.07 -2.66 0.67
CA PRO A 37 2.84 -1.46 0.33
C PRO A 37 3.99 -1.74 -0.63
N VAL A 38 4.04 -1.00 -1.72
CA VAL A 38 5.17 -1.05 -2.66
C VAL A 38 6.32 -0.25 -2.08
N LYS A 39 7.44 -0.94 -1.82
CA LYS A 39 8.72 -0.33 -1.48
C LYS A 39 9.42 0.22 -2.73
N GLY A 40 9.36 -0.53 -3.83
CA GLY A 40 10.02 -0.17 -5.08
C GLY A 40 9.64 -1.07 -6.23
N VAL A 41 9.89 -0.59 -7.44
CA VAL A 41 9.70 -1.35 -8.68
C VAL A 41 10.97 -1.23 -9.50
N ARG A 42 11.54 -2.36 -9.92
CA ARG A 42 12.77 -2.41 -10.70
C ARG A 42 12.72 -3.51 -11.75
N ARG A 43 13.71 -3.49 -12.63
CA ARG A 43 13.90 -4.50 -13.67
C ARG A 43 15.33 -5.01 -13.63
N GLU A 44 15.50 -6.33 -13.59
CA GLU A 44 16.80 -6.99 -13.66
C GLU A 44 16.83 -7.94 -14.85
N GLY A 45 17.57 -7.55 -15.89
CA GLY A 45 17.54 -8.25 -17.17
C GLY A 45 16.12 -8.30 -17.75
N ARG A 46 15.50 -9.49 -17.74
CA ARG A 46 14.13 -9.72 -18.22
C ARG A 46 13.08 -9.76 -17.11
N GLU A 47 13.49 -9.80 -15.85
CA GLU A 47 12.59 -9.88 -14.70
C GLU A 47 12.08 -8.50 -14.32
N ASN A 48 10.78 -8.41 -14.11
CA ASN A 48 10.15 -7.26 -13.46
C ASN A 48 9.93 -7.63 -12.00
N ILE A 49 10.35 -6.72 -11.11
CA ILE A 49 10.42 -6.99 -9.68
C ILE A 49 9.71 -5.88 -8.93
N ILE A 50 8.72 -6.26 -8.14
CA ILE A 50 8.01 -5.36 -7.21
C ILE A 50 8.37 -5.79 -5.79
N GLU A 51 9.04 -4.90 -5.06
CA GLU A 51 9.38 -5.11 -3.67
C GLU A 51 8.24 -4.60 -2.78
N VAL A 52 7.78 -5.46 -1.86
CA VAL A 52 6.64 -5.17 -0.98
C VAL A 52 7.11 -5.23 0.47
N ILE A 53 6.73 -4.25 1.31
CA ILE A 53 7.18 -4.21 2.72
C ILE A 53 6.60 -5.39 3.51
N TRP A 54 5.31 -5.65 3.35
CA TRP A 54 4.60 -6.82 3.88
C TRP A 54 3.43 -7.18 2.96
N VAL A 55 2.87 -8.38 3.07
CA VAL A 55 1.70 -8.80 2.27
C VAL A 55 0.53 -9.21 3.15
N ALA A 56 -0.66 -8.71 2.84
CA ALA A 56 -1.93 -9.26 3.32
C ALA A 56 -2.57 -10.11 2.24
N GLU A 57 -3.22 -11.19 2.64
CA GLU A 57 -3.95 -12.09 1.76
C GLU A 57 -5.41 -12.22 2.20
N LYS A 58 -6.29 -12.26 1.22
CA LYS A 58 -7.62 -12.84 1.30
C LYS A 58 -7.62 -14.17 0.55
N LYS A 59 -7.91 -15.28 1.21
CA LYS A 59 -8.02 -16.60 0.53
C LYS A 59 -9.18 -16.66 -0.46
N THR A 60 -10.25 -15.92 -0.18
CA THR A 60 -11.39 -15.67 -1.07
C THR A 60 -11.80 -14.20 -0.95
N PRO A 61 -12.52 -13.60 -1.92
CA PRO A 61 -12.93 -12.20 -1.85
C PRO A 61 -13.71 -11.81 -0.58
N GLN A 62 -14.44 -12.78 -0.01
CA GLN A 62 -15.26 -12.63 1.21
C GLN A 62 -14.49 -12.91 2.51
N SER A 63 -13.28 -13.47 2.45
CA SER A 63 -12.45 -13.74 3.63
C SER A 63 -11.96 -12.43 4.28
N GLU A 64 -11.52 -12.50 5.53
CA GLU A 64 -10.78 -11.41 6.19
C GLU A 64 -9.37 -11.24 5.57
N TRP A 65 -8.79 -10.06 5.76
CA TRP A 65 -7.39 -9.82 5.41
C TRP A 65 -6.48 -10.38 6.49
N VAL A 66 -5.57 -11.28 6.11
CA VAL A 66 -4.59 -11.87 7.03
C VAL A 66 -3.19 -11.57 6.53
N ARG A 67 -2.33 -11.09 7.41
CA ARG A 67 -0.91 -10.90 7.10
C ARG A 67 -0.23 -12.24 6.77
N GLN A 68 0.56 -12.26 5.71
CA GLN A 68 1.42 -13.37 5.33
C GLN A 68 2.80 -13.25 6.00
N THR A 69 3.44 -14.39 6.24
CA THR A 69 4.84 -14.44 6.70
C THR A 69 5.62 -15.41 5.82
N PRO A 70 6.90 -15.16 5.52
CA PRO A 70 7.75 -14.05 6.00
C PRO A 70 7.55 -12.71 5.27
N ASP A 71 8.00 -11.61 5.89
CA ASP A 71 8.13 -10.25 5.33
C ASP A 71 9.61 -9.85 5.22
N PRO A 72 10.05 -9.08 4.21
CA PRO A 72 9.33 -8.59 3.03
C PRO A 72 9.21 -9.65 1.91
N ILE A 73 8.21 -9.49 1.04
CA ILE A 73 7.98 -10.36 -0.14
C ILE A 73 8.36 -9.61 -1.42
N VAL A 74 8.94 -10.36 -2.35
CA VAL A 74 9.27 -9.88 -3.70
C VAL A 74 8.32 -10.56 -4.69
N ILE A 75 7.62 -9.76 -5.48
CA ILE A 75 6.80 -10.25 -6.60
C ILE A 75 7.65 -10.16 -7.87
N THR A 76 8.14 -11.29 -8.34
CA THR A 76 8.97 -11.41 -9.55
C THR A 76 8.17 -12.06 -10.67
N PHE A 77 8.25 -11.50 -11.88
CA PHE A 77 7.63 -12.09 -13.06
C PHE A 77 8.32 -11.63 -14.36
N PHE A 78 8.24 -12.48 -15.38
CA PHE A 78 8.90 -12.27 -16.68
C PHE A 78 7.96 -11.67 -17.72
N GLU A 79 6.68 -12.00 -17.64
CA GLU A 79 5.69 -11.70 -18.67
C GLU A 79 4.48 -10.97 -18.10
N GLY A 80 3.93 -10.06 -18.88
CA GLY A 80 2.75 -9.28 -18.55
C GLY A 80 2.78 -7.96 -19.31
N GLN A 81 1.66 -7.56 -19.89
CA GLN A 81 1.55 -6.29 -20.60
C GLN A 81 0.93 -5.24 -19.68
N PRO A 82 1.65 -4.18 -19.30
CA PRO A 82 1.09 -3.14 -18.45
C PRO A 82 0.24 -2.16 -19.27
N PHE A 83 -0.85 -1.71 -18.66
CA PHE A 83 -1.77 -0.70 -19.16
C PHE A 83 -1.97 0.35 -18.07
N LEU A 84 -2.05 1.62 -18.46
CA LEU A 84 -2.45 2.69 -17.59
C LEU A 84 -3.97 2.89 -17.70
N ASP A 85 -4.68 2.74 -16.58
CA ASP A 85 -6.11 3.02 -16.45
C ASP A 85 -6.31 4.11 -15.39
N GLY A 86 -6.51 5.36 -15.86
CA GLY A 86 -6.43 6.53 -15.00
C GLY A 86 -5.05 6.64 -14.35
N ASN A 87 -5.00 6.47 -13.03
CA ASN A 87 -3.76 6.51 -12.24
C ASN A 87 -3.28 5.13 -11.77
N THR A 88 -3.99 4.06 -12.15
CA THR A 88 -3.64 2.69 -11.80
C THR A 88 -2.94 2.03 -12.98
N ILE A 89 -1.90 1.26 -12.69
CA ILE A 89 -1.28 0.39 -13.71
C ILE A 89 -1.83 -1.01 -13.52
N GLU A 90 -2.39 -1.58 -14.57
CA GLU A 90 -2.92 -2.93 -14.58
C GLU A 90 -2.08 -3.82 -15.50
N ALA A 91 -1.83 -5.06 -15.10
CA ALA A 91 -1.17 -6.06 -15.95
C ALA A 91 -1.74 -7.46 -15.68
N THR A 92 -1.96 -8.25 -16.72
CA THR A 92 -2.24 -9.68 -16.57
C THR A 92 -0.94 -10.46 -16.70
N ILE A 93 -0.59 -11.18 -15.65
CA ILE A 93 0.63 -11.99 -15.53
C ILE A 93 0.22 -13.46 -15.59
N PRO A 94 0.73 -14.25 -16.57
CA PRO A 94 0.25 -15.62 -16.81
C PRO A 94 0.25 -16.54 -15.59
N GLU A 95 1.29 -16.51 -14.76
CA GLU A 95 1.40 -17.43 -13.61
C GLU A 95 0.81 -16.85 -12.32
N LEU A 96 0.62 -15.53 -12.28
CA LEU A 96 0.27 -14.82 -11.05
C LEU A 96 -1.17 -14.31 -11.03
N GLY A 97 -1.76 -13.98 -12.17
CA GLY A 97 -3.11 -13.42 -12.28
C GLY A 97 -3.11 -11.92 -12.66
N GLU A 98 -4.06 -11.15 -12.14
CA GLU A 98 -4.18 -9.73 -12.42
C GLU A 98 -3.47 -8.90 -11.37
N LEU A 99 -2.53 -8.07 -11.82
CA LEU A 99 -1.76 -7.15 -10.99
C LEU A 99 -2.26 -5.72 -11.19
N LYS A 100 -2.40 -4.98 -10.09
CA LYS A 100 -2.70 -3.55 -10.07
C LYS A 100 -1.69 -2.82 -9.20
N LEU A 101 -1.10 -1.75 -9.71
CA LEU A 101 -0.26 -0.82 -8.94
C LEU A 101 -0.99 0.50 -8.77
N PHE A 102 -1.16 0.91 -7.53
CA PHE A 102 -1.81 2.16 -7.18
C PHE A 102 -0.75 3.23 -6.95
N ARG A 103 -0.91 4.38 -7.61
CA ARG A 103 -0.10 5.56 -7.31
C ARG A 103 -0.27 5.91 -5.84
N LYS A 104 0.79 6.47 -5.25
CA LYS A 104 0.84 7.01 -3.89
C LYS A 104 -0.07 8.25 -3.70
N GLY A 105 -0.67 8.41 -2.51
CA GLY A 105 -1.67 9.43 -2.19
C GLY A 105 -3.11 9.27 -2.75
N GLU A 106 -3.45 8.19 -3.46
CA GLU A 106 -4.76 7.98 -4.11
C GLU A 106 -5.63 6.90 -3.45
N ALA A 107 -6.95 7.08 -3.47
CA ALA A 107 -7.97 6.41 -2.63
C ALA A 107 -8.18 4.87 -2.77
N SER A 108 -7.21 4.10 -3.29
CA SER A 108 -7.29 2.63 -3.31
C SER A 108 -6.14 2.00 -2.54
N TYR A 109 -6.16 2.17 -1.22
CA TYR A 109 -5.25 1.47 -0.30
C TYR A 109 -6.02 0.51 0.58
N LEU A 110 -5.39 -0.63 0.86
CA LEU A 110 -5.82 -1.46 1.99
C LEU A 110 -5.51 -0.69 3.28
N ASP A 111 -6.52 -0.37 4.09
CA ASP A 111 -6.28 0.13 5.45
C ASP A 111 -5.59 -0.98 6.26
N PRO A 112 -4.39 -0.76 6.81
CA PRO A 112 -3.66 -1.79 7.55
C PRO A 112 -4.37 -2.13 8.87
N SER A 113 -5.25 -1.27 9.39
CA SER A 113 -6.01 -1.52 10.62
C SER A 113 -6.95 -2.74 10.49
N VAL A 114 -7.40 -3.04 9.26
CA VAL A 114 -8.31 -4.16 8.99
C VAL A 114 -7.58 -5.48 8.71
N VAL A 115 -6.25 -5.49 8.75
CA VAL A 115 -5.43 -6.68 8.49
C VAL A 115 -5.12 -7.38 9.81
N THR A 116 -5.68 -8.57 9.97
CA THR A 116 -5.38 -9.45 11.11
C THR A 116 -3.90 -9.83 11.09
N GLY A 117 -3.20 -9.58 12.21
CA GLY A 117 -1.77 -9.88 12.37
C GLY A 117 -0.82 -8.71 12.13
N LEU A 118 -1.31 -7.50 11.78
CA LEU A 118 -0.50 -6.28 11.84
C LEU A 118 -0.51 -5.68 13.25
N GLN A 119 0.68 -5.26 13.71
CA GLN A 119 0.85 -4.53 14.95
C GLN A 119 0.65 -3.02 14.74
N GLY A 120 0.31 -2.30 15.82
CA GLY A 120 0.03 -0.86 15.74
C GLY A 120 1.19 -0.03 15.16
N ASN A 121 2.44 -0.37 15.45
CA ASN A 121 3.61 0.27 14.82
C ASN A 121 3.69 0.03 13.30
N GLU A 122 3.27 -1.13 12.82
CA GLU A 122 3.30 -1.48 11.39
C GLU A 122 2.16 -0.80 10.62
N VAL A 123 0.99 -0.68 11.26
CA VAL A 123 -0.12 0.17 10.80
C VAL A 123 0.36 1.60 10.62
N ARG A 124 1.05 2.16 11.61
CA ARG A 124 1.64 3.50 11.55
C ARG A 124 2.67 3.63 10.43
N GLN A 125 3.55 2.65 10.30
CA GLN A 125 4.59 2.65 9.26
C GLN A 125 3.98 2.64 7.85
N TYR A 126 2.93 1.85 7.62
CA TYR A 126 2.25 1.83 6.34
C TYR A 126 1.57 3.16 6.02
N ARG A 127 0.85 3.75 6.98
CA ARG A 127 0.22 5.07 6.79
C ARG A 127 1.27 6.15 6.51
N ALA A 128 2.34 6.20 7.31
CA ALA A 128 3.44 7.12 7.10
C ALA A 128 4.10 6.93 5.73
N TRP A 129 4.28 5.66 5.30
CA TRP A 129 4.75 5.33 3.97
C TRP A 129 3.81 5.89 2.91
N LEU A 130 2.51 5.57 2.94
CA LEU A 130 1.54 6.02 1.93
C LEU A 130 1.46 7.54 1.76
N TYR A 131 1.65 8.29 2.83
CA TYR A 131 1.50 9.74 2.84
C TYR A 131 2.83 10.51 2.81
N ASP A 132 3.95 9.82 2.54
CA ASP A 132 5.30 10.43 2.53
C ASP A 132 5.63 11.18 3.84
N ILE A 133 5.18 10.64 4.97
CA ILE A 133 5.42 11.25 6.28
C ILE A 133 6.67 10.61 6.90
N PRO A 134 7.67 11.41 7.32
CA PRO A 134 8.85 10.86 7.98
C PRO A 134 8.48 10.09 9.25
N LEU A 135 9.01 8.87 9.42
CA LEU A 135 8.68 7.96 10.54
C LEU A 135 9.12 8.50 11.91
N ASP A 136 10.10 9.40 11.92
CA ASP A 136 10.59 10.14 13.09
C ASP A 136 9.75 11.39 13.41
N SER A 137 8.75 11.72 12.59
CA SER A 137 7.79 12.78 12.90
C SER A 137 6.94 12.42 14.10
N ASN A 138 6.70 13.38 15.00
CA ASN A 138 5.72 13.25 16.08
C ASN A 138 4.40 12.69 15.50
N TRP A 139 3.88 11.60 16.07
CA TRP A 139 2.68 10.91 15.58
C TRP A 139 1.46 11.83 15.49
N GLU A 140 1.35 12.84 16.35
CA GLU A 140 0.34 13.90 16.19
C GLU A 140 0.46 14.64 14.86
N ARG A 141 1.68 14.84 14.36
CA ARG A 141 1.94 15.49 13.06
C ARG A 141 1.59 14.55 11.91
N ILE A 142 1.79 13.25 12.08
CA ILE A 142 1.32 12.22 11.13
C ILE A 142 -0.21 12.25 11.08
N VAL A 143 -0.88 12.14 12.22
CA VAL A 143 -2.35 12.17 12.34
C VAL A 143 -2.93 13.47 11.81
N ASN A 144 -2.38 14.62 12.19
CA ASN A 144 -2.83 15.92 11.70
C ASN A 144 -2.64 16.06 10.20
N ARG A 145 -1.56 15.51 9.61
CA ARG A 145 -1.34 15.53 8.16
C ARG A 145 -2.24 14.54 7.43
N VAL A 146 -2.44 13.34 7.96
CA VAL A 146 -3.41 12.35 7.44
C VAL A 146 -4.81 12.97 7.47
N VAL A 147 -5.24 13.56 8.58
CA VAL A 147 -6.55 14.21 8.71
C VAL A 147 -6.65 15.48 7.85
N HIS A 148 -5.60 16.30 7.74
CA HIS A 148 -5.58 17.55 6.97
C HIS A 148 -5.50 17.33 5.46
N ASP A 149 -4.56 16.51 4.99
CA ASP A 149 -4.36 16.24 3.55
C ASP A 149 -5.47 15.35 2.98
N LEU A 150 -6.14 14.55 3.82
CA LEU A 150 -7.28 13.75 3.41
C LEU A 150 -8.64 14.38 3.74
N GLY A 151 -8.64 15.49 4.50
CA GLY A 151 -9.79 16.23 4.99
C GLY A 151 -10.50 17.14 3.99
N ALA A 152 -10.23 17.00 2.69
CA ALA A 152 -11.02 17.66 1.64
C ALA A 152 -11.45 16.70 0.50
N GLY A 153 -11.15 15.40 0.60
CA GLY A 153 -11.61 14.42 -0.41
C GLY A 153 -10.82 13.11 -0.51
N GLY A 154 -10.04 12.71 0.51
CA GLY A 154 -9.12 11.57 0.43
C GLY A 154 -9.29 10.45 1.45
N LEU A 155 -10.02 10.66 2.55
CA LEU A 155 -10.54 9.57 3.40
C LEU A 155 -11.98 9.33 2.96
N ALA A 156 -12.28 8.10 2.55
CA ALA A 156 -13.55 7.78 1.92
C ALA A 156 -14.71 7.79 2.92
N SER A 157 -14.44 7.77 4.23
CA SER A 157 -15.48 7.83 5.27
C SER A 157 -15.06 8.52 6.57
N GLU A 158 -16.04 9.08 7.30
CA GLU A 158 -15.88 9.62 8.66
C GLU A 158 -15.33 8.58 9.65
N TYR A 159 -15.56 7.29 9.37
CA TYR A 159 -15.08 6.18 10.19
C TYR A 159 -13.54 6.04 10.16
N GLU A 160 -12.94 6.17 8.97
CA GLU A 160 -11.48 6.13 8.83
C GLU A 160 -10.83 7.34 9.52
N GLN A 161 -11.48 8.49 9.48
CA GLN A 161 -11.02 9.68 10.22
C GLN A 161 -11.03 9.45 11.73
N MET A 162 -12.10 8.85 12.26
CA MET A 162 -12.24 8.56 13.68
C MET A 162 -11.23 7.52 14.18
N GLN A 163 -10.98 6.44 13.42
CA GLN A 163 -9.97 5.44 13.79
C GLN A 163 -8.55 6.04 13.86
N VAL A 164 -8.19 6.89 12.91
CA VAL A 164 -6.89 7.57 12.93
C VAL A 164 -6.76 8.47 14.17
N GLN A 165 -7.84 9.13 14.59
CA GLN A 165 -7.88 9.95 15.80
C GLN A 165 -7.79 9.12 17.09
N ASP A 166 -8.50 7.99 17.17
CA ASP A 166 -8.47 7.09 18.33
C ASP A 166 -7.07 6.48 18.53
N GLU A 167 -6.41 6.06 17.45
CA GLU A 167 -5.01 5.60 17.49
C GLU A 167 -4.04 6.70 17.97
N ALA A 168 -4.29 7.96 17.58
CA ALA A 168 -3.53 9.11 18.04
C ALA A 168 -3.66 9.31 19.56
N ALA A 169 -4.89 9.21 20.07
CA ALA A 169 -5.18 9.33 21.49
C ALA A 169 -4.53 8.19 22.30
N ALA A 170 -4.59 6.95 21.80
CA ALA A 170 -3.94 5.80 22.43
C ALA A 170 -2.41 5.96 22.52
N PHE A 171 -1.77 6.51 21.48
CA PHE A 171 -0.33 6.77 21.50
C PHE A 171 0.06 7.80 22.57
N LYS A 172 -0.70 8.90 22.70
CA LYS A 172 -0.46 9.90 23.75
C LYS A 172 -0.46 9.27 25.15
N GLY A 173 -1.42 8.37 25.41
CA GLY A 173 -1.53 7.66 26.68
C GLY A 173 -0.34 6.73 26.99
N GLN A 174 0.29 6.15 25.96
CA GLN A 174 1.49 5.32 26.14
C GLN A 174 2.75 6.17 26.38
N THR A 175 2.89 7.31 25.71
CA THR A 175 4.03 8.22 25.93
C THR A 175 4.03 8.88 27.30
N THR A 176 2.86 9.18 27.87
CA THR A 176 2.77 9.70 29.24
C THR A 176 3.03 8.62 30.28
N SER A 177 2.61 7.37 30.03
CA SER A 177 2.91 6.23 30.92
C SER A 177 4.39 5.83 30.92
N ALA A 178 5.13 6.04 29.83
CA ALA A 178 6.56 5.74 29.75
C ALA A 178 7.45 6.84 30.38
N ALA A 179 6.88 8.01 30.67
CA ALA A 179 7.55 9.14 31.31
C ALA A 179 7.19 9.30 32.80
N SER A 180 6.49 8.31 33.38
CA SER A 180 6.04 8.28 34.79
C SER A 180 6.89 7.33 35.63
#